data_AF-A0A847FB40-F1
#
_entry.id   AF-A0A847FB40-F1
#
_cell.length_a   1.000
_cell.length_b   1.000
_cell.length_c   1.000
_cell.angle_alpha   90.00
_cell.angle_beta   90.00
_cell.angle_gamma   90.00
#
_symmetry.space_group_name_H-M   'P 1'
#
loop_
_entity.id
_entity.type
_entity.pdbx_description
1 polymer ?
#
loop_
_entity_poly.entity_id
_entity_poly.type
_entity_poly.pdbx_seq_one_letter_code
_entity_poly.pdbx_strand_id
1 'polypeptide(L)' 'MFGYFSILAAIPGFFLSSWFLMLLWGVFGPDLGWPTISYVTAMLINITLWLAVAPLAAAGKRAKRC' A
#
# COMPACT_ATOMS: atom_id res chain seq x y z
N MET A 1 -5.10 20.07 -17.65
CA MET A 1 -4.30 19.16 -18.52
C MET A 1 -3.18 18.40 -17.80
N PHE A 2 -2.68 18.82 -16.62
CA PHE A 2 -1.67 18.06 -15.85
C PHE A 2 -2.17 16.84 -15.05
N GLY A 3 -3.49 16.68 -14.89
CA GLY A 3 -4.06 15.63 -14.02
C GLY A 3 -3.88 14.19 -14.53
N TYR A 4 -3.89 13.95 -15.85
CA TYR A 4 -3.79 12.60 -16.41
C TYR A 4 -2.39 11.99 -16.28
N PHE A 5 -1.33 12.79 -16.43
CA PHE A 5 0.05 12.33 -16.21
C PHE A 5 0.34 12.02 -14.74
N SER A 6 -0.33 12.71 -13.81
CA SER A 6 -0.25 12.39 -12.38
C SER A 6 -0.83 11.02 -12.05
N ILE A 7 -1.85 10.55 -12.80
CA ILE A 7 -2.44 9.21 -12.63
C ILE A 7 -1.48 8.14 -13.18
N LEU A 8 -0.85 8.40 -14.33
CA LEU A 8 0.16 7.50 -14.90
C LEU A 8 1.40 7.36 -14.01
N ALA A 9 1.82 8.43 -13.32
CA ALA A 9 2.90 8.39 -12.35
C ALA A 9 2.52 7.67 -11.03
N ALA A 10 1.22 7.60 -10.70
CA ALA A 10 0.76 6.89 -9.51
C ALA A 10 0.91 5.37 -9.62
N ILE A 11 0.85 4.82 -10.84
CA ILE A 11 0.98 3.37 -11.10
C ILE A 11 2.36 2.86 -10.66
N PRO A 12 3.50 3.37 -11.15
CA PRO A 12 4.82 2.89 -10.70
C PRO A 12 5.04 3.14 -9.20
N GLY A 13 4.49 4.22 -8.62
CA GLY A 13 4.52 4.45 -7.18
C GLY A 13 3.83 3.35 -6.36
N PHE A 14 2.73 2.79 -6.87
CA PHE A 14 2.02 1.68 -6.24
C PHE A 14 2.84 0.38 -6.22
N PHE A 15 3.52 0.05 -7.32
CA PHE A 15 4.40 -1.11 -7.39
C PHE A 15 5.65 -0.94 -6.51
N LEU A 16 6.18 0.29 -6.43
CA LEU A 16 7.31 0.59 -5.55
C LEU A 16 6.93 0.44 -4.06
N SER A 17 5.70 0.79 -3.67
CA SER A 17 5.19 0.56 -2.31
C SER A 17 5.19 -0.92 -1.91
N SER A 18 4.84 -1.81 -2.84
CA SER A 18 4.95 -3.26 -2.64
C SER A 18 6.40 -3.72 -2.44
N TRP A 19 7.34 -3.14 -3.18
CA TRP A 19 8.76 -3.44 -3.02
C TRP A 19 9.29 -3.02 -1.65
N PHE A 20 8.93 -1.82 -1.18
CA PHE A 20 9.24 -1.40 0.18
C PHE A 20 8.63 -2.34 1.21
N LEU A 21 7.38 -2.79 1.02
CA LEU A 21 6.73 -3.77 1.89
C LEU A 21 7.55 -5.07 2.01
N MET A 22 8.10 -5.55 0.90
CA MET A 22 8.99 -6.72 0.87
C MET A 22 10.32 -6.46 1.61
N LEU A 23 10.94 -5.29 1.41
CA LEU A 23 12.19 -4.93 2.08
C LEU A 23 12.02 -4.75 3.60
N LEU A 24 10.96 -4.05 4.00
CA LEU A 24 10.61 -3.83 5.40
C LEU A 24 10.09 -5.10 6.08
N TRP A 25 9.68 -6.12 5.31
CA TRP A 25 9.29 -7.43 5.84
C TRP A 25 10.42 -8.12 6.59
N GLY A 26 11.69 -7.86 6.25
CA GLY A 26 12.85 -8.40 6.96
C GLY A 26 12.91 -7.99 8.44
N VAL A 27 12.25 -6.89 8.81
CA VAL A 27 12.17 -6.41 10.20
C VAL A 27 11.04 -7.10 10.97
N PHE A 28 9.86 -7.27 10.34
CA PHE A 28 8.67 -7.81 11.00
C PHE A 28 8.52 -9.33 10.91
N GLY A 29 9.07 -9.96 9.87
CA GLY A 29 8.96 -11.40 9.62
C GLY A 29 9.44 -12.28 10.78
N PRO A 30 10.61 -12.01 11.39
CA PRO A 30 11.10 -12.76 12.55
C PRO A 30 10.17 -12.68 13.76
N ASP A 31 9.62 -11.50 14.05
CA ASP A 31 8.75 -11.26 15.20
C ASP A 31 7.37 -11.92 15.05
N LEU A 32 6.89 -12.07 13.81
CA LEU A 32 5.64 -12.74 13.48
C LEU A 32 5.78 -14.26 13.30
N GLY A 33 7.02 -14.78 13.28
CA GLY A 33 7.32 -16.18 12.96
C GLY A 33 6.92 -16.57 11.53
N TRP A 34 6.79 -15.60 10.62
CA TRP A 34 6.33 -15.82 9.25
C TRP A 34 7.52 -15.95 8.29
N PRO A 35 7.42 -16.85 7.29
CA PRO A 35 8.46 -16.99 6.27
C PRO A 35 8.65 -15.70 5.46
N THR A 36 9.79 -15.59 4.79
CA THR A 36 10.06 -14.46 3.89
C THR A 36 8.99 -14.35 2.81
N ILE A 37 8.46 -13.15 2.61
CA ILE A 37 7.38 -12.89 1.67
C ILE A 37 7.94 -12.66 0.26
N SER A 38 7.35 -13.35 -0.73
CA SER A 38 7.67 -13.13 -2.15
C SER A 38 7.13 -11.78 -2.65
N TYR A 39 7.72 -11.23 -3.70
CA TYR A 39 7.24 -9.97 -4.29
C TYR A 39 5.74 -10.01 -4.66
N VAL A 40 5.25 -11.13 -5.18
CA VAL A 40 3.82 -11.31 -5.53
C VAL A 40 2.95 -11.22 -4.28
N THR A 41 3.38 -11.86 -3.19
CA THR A 41 2.67 -11.81 -1.91
C THR A 41 2.69 -10.41 -1.31
N ALA A 42 3.81 -9.69 -1.39
CA ALA A 42 3.91 -8.29 -0.98
C ALA A 42 2.99 -7.39 -1.82
N MET A 43 2.84 -7.69 -3.12
CA MET A 43 1.96 -6.95 -4.02
C MET A 43 0.49 -7.15 -3.66
N LEU A 44 0.10 -8.38 -3.33
CA LEU A 44 -1.25 -8.67 -2.83
C LEU A 44 -1.53 -7.94 -1.52
N ILE A 45 -0.59 -7.95 -0.56
CA ILE A 45 -0.73 -7.20 0.71
C ILE A 45 -0.86 -5.69 0.46
N ASN A 46 -0.08 -5.14 -0.46
CA ASN A 46 -0.19 -3.73 -0.81
C ASN A 46 -1.58 -3.42 -1.41
N ILE A 47 -2.08 -4.24 -2.34
CA ILE A 47 -3.43 -4.06 -2.92
C ILE A 47 -4.51 -4.15 -1.84
N THR A 48 -4.46 -5.15 -0.96
CA THR A 48 -5.46 -5.30 0.10
C THR A 48 -5.43 -4.14 1.09
N LEU A 49 -4.25 -3.64 1.44
CA LEU A 49 -4.09 -2.47 2.30
C LEU A 49 -4.73 -1.23 1.66
N TRP A 50 -4.44 -0.95 0.39
CA TRP A 50 -5.02 0.21 -0.31
C TRP A 50 -6.54 0.10 -0.45
N LEU A 51 -7.07 -1.10 -0.75
CA LEU A 51 -8.51 -1.35 -0.81
C LEU A 51 -9.18 -1.17 0.57
N ALA A 52 -8.54 -1.60 1.65
CA ALA A 52 -9.07 -1.43 3.01
C ALA A 52 -8.98 0.03 3.50
N VAL A 53 -7.90 0.73 3.17
CA VAL A 53 -7.64 2.11 3.60
C VAL A 53 -8.51 3.12 2.86
N ALA A 54 -8.87 2.89 1.59
CA ALA A 54 -9.66 3.87 0.83
C ALA A 54 -11.04 4.20 1.48
N PRO A 55 -11.86 3.21 1.90
CA PRO A 55 -13.09 3.48 2.67
C PRO A 55 -12.80 4.10 4.04
N LEU A 56 -11.76 3.64 4.75
CA LEU A 56 -11.37 4.14 6.06
C LEU A 56 -11.00 5.63 6.02
N ALA A 57 -10.19 6.02 5.03
CA ALA A 57 -9.80 7.41 4.79
C ALA A 57 -10.99 8.28 4.38
N ALA A 58 -11.92 7.74 3.58
CA ALA A 58 -13.15 8.44 3.21
C ALA A 58 -14.06 8.70 4.43
N ALA A 59 -14.22 7.71 5.31
CA ALA A 59 -14.97 7.86 6.56
C ALA A 59 -14.31 8.90 7.50
N GLY A 60 -12.98 8.85 7.66
CA GLY A 60 -12.23 9.78 8.51
C GLY A 60 -12.28 11.25 8.04
N LYS A 61 -12.35 11.51 6.73
CA LYS A 61 -12.51 12.88 6.21
C LYS A 61 -13.88 13.48 6.49
N ARG A 62 -14.93 12.66 6.64
CA ARG A 62 -16.29 13.11 6.95
C ARG A 62 -16.38 13.71 8.36
N ALA A 63 -15.53 13.26 9.29
CA ALA A 63 -15.50 13.75 10.66
C ALA A 63 -14.90 15.16 10.82
N LYS A 64 -14.17 15.69 9.83
CA LYS A 64 -13.56 17.04 9.90
C LYS A 64 -14.43 18.15 9.32
N ARG A 65 -15.69 17.87 9.00
CA ARG A 65 -16.64 18.82 8.40
C ARG A 65 -17.76 19.17 9.38
N CYS A 66 -17.38 19.44 10.63
CA CYS A 66 -18.18 20.07 11.67
C CYS A 66 -17.38 21.23 12.25
#